data_AF-A0A4U2ZV10-F1
#
_entry.id   AF-A0A4U2ZV10-F1
#
_cell.length_a   1.000
_cell.length_b   1.000
_cell.length_c   1.000
_cell.angle_alpha   90.00
_cell.angle_beta   90.00
_cell.angle_gamma   90.00
#
_symmetry.space_group_name_H-M   'P 1'
#
loop_
_entity.id
_entity.type
_entity.pdbx_description
1 polymer ?
#
loop_
_entity_poly.entity_id
_entity_poly.type
_entity_poly.pdbx_seq_one_letter_code
_entity_poly.pdbx_strand_id
1 'polypeptide(L)'
;MFRGILGNASNASTESVERDLEKIMLDDEKVEHAYKLIRDLIVFTNRRLILVDKQGISGKKTEYHSIPYKSITQFSIETAGHFDLDA
;
A
#
# COMPACT_ATOMS: atom_id res chain seq x y z
N MET A 1 3.77 -14.00 7.43
CA MET A 1 2.42 -13.60 6.99
C MET A 1 2.37 -12.90 5.63
N PHE A 2 3.49 -12.51 5.00
CA PHE A 2 3.48 -11.73 3.73
C PHE A 2 3.64 -12.53 2.43
N ARG A 3 3.80 -13.87 2.46
CA ARG A 3 4.22 -14.67 1.27
C ARG A 3 3.11 -14.99 0.25
N GLY A 4 1.85 -14.61 0.48
CA GLY A 4 0.72 -14.99 -0.39
C GLY A 4 -0.07 -13.82 -1.02
N ILE A 5 0.30 -12.57 -0.75
CA ILE A 5 -0.59 -11.41 -1.01
C ILE A 5 -0.14 -10.58 -2.22
N LEU A 6 1.10 -10.75 -2.70
CA LEU A 6 1.61 -9.99 -3.85
C LEU A 6 0.99 -10.38 -5.22
N GLY A 7 0.31 -11.53 -5.31
CA GLY A 7 -0.17 -12.07 -6.58
C GLY A 7 -1.41 -11.39 -7.19
N ASN A 8 -2.10 -10.50 -6.46
CA ASN A 8 -3.35 -9.87 -6.92
C ASN A 8 -3.42 -8.37 -6.62
N ALA A 9 -2.28 -7.67 -6.69
CA ALA A 9 -2.26 -6.21 -6.55
C ALA A 9 -2.91 -5.57 -7.79
N SER A 10 -4.01 -4.86 -7.58
CA SER A 10 -4.66 -4.05 -8.61
C SER A 10 -4.31 -2.59 -8.37
N ASN A 11 -4.04 -1.84 -9.45
CA ASN A 11 -3.92 -0.38 -9.35
C ASN A 11 -5.28 0.16 -8.88
N ALA A 12 -5.29 0.78 -7.71
CA ALA A 12 -6.46 1.50 -7.23
C ALA A 12 -6.52 2.85 -7.95
N SER A 13 -7.73 3.33 -8.27
CA SER A 13 -7.88 4.69 -8.77
C SER A 13 -7.42 5.67 -7.70
N THR A 14 -6.41 6.48 -8.02
CA THR A 14 -5.82 7.48 -7.12
C THR A 14 -6.89 8.43 -6.58
N GLU A 15 -7.82 8.86 -7.43
CA GLU A 15 -8.95 9.73 -7.07
C GLU A 15 -9.85 9.11 -5.99
N SER A 16 -10.16 7.81 -6.08
CA SER A 16 -11.00 7.16 -5.07
C SER A 16 -10.29 7.01 -3.74
N VAL A 17 -8.97 6.79 -3.78
CA VAL A 17 -8.14 6.63 -2.59
C VAL A 17 -7.92 7.97 -1.90
N GLU A 18 -7.67 9.04 -2.66
CA GLU A 18 -7.53 10.39 -2.13
C GLU A 18 -8.81 10.83 -1.40
N ARG A 19 -9.99 10.53 -1.96
CA ARG A 19 -11.27 10.79 -1.28
C ARG A 19 -11.47 9.99 0.00
N ASP A 20 -11.01 8.74 0.06
CA ASP A 20 -11.12 7.89 1.25
C ASP A 20 -10.18 8.39 2.38
N LEU A 21 -9.02 8.93 1.98
CA LEU A 21 -7.97 9.41 2.89
C LEU A 21 -8.00 10.91 3.18
N GLU A 22 -8.90 11.68 2.54
CA GLU A 22 -9.03 13.15 2.66
C GLU A 22 -8.96 13.63 4.12
N LYS A 23 -9.59 12.90 5.05
CA LYS A 23 -9.65 13.27 6.48
C LYS A 23 -8.34 13.11 7.25
N ILE A 24 -7.37 12.35 6.72
CA ILE A 24 -6.08 12.06 7.37
C ILE A 24 -4.88 12.64 6.60
N MET A 25 -5.13 13.18 5.41
CA MET A 25 -4.13 13.83 4.56
C MET A 25 -3.97 15.29 4.95
N LEU A 26 -2.79 15.84 4.69
CA LEU A 26 -2.54 17.28 4.80
C LEU A 26 -3.04 17.99 3.54
N ASP A 27 -3.36 19.29 3.65
CA ASP A 27 -3.90 20.11 2.56
C ASP A 27 -3.05 20.09 1.26
N ASP A 28 -1.72 19.99 1.42
CA ASP A 28 -0.74 19.97 0.33
C ASP A 28 -0.15 18.55 0.09
N GLU A 29 -0.78 17.53 0.67
CA GLU A 29 -0.43 16.14 0.44
C GLU A 29 -1.25 15.57 -0.72
N LYS A 30 -0.60 14.89 -1.68
CA LYS A 30 -1.26 14.31 -2.86
C LYS A 30 -0.94 12.84 -2.99
N VAL A 31 -1.92 12.04 -3.42
CA VAL A 31 -1.69 10.62 -3.72
C VAL A 31 -1.00 10.50 -5.09
N GLU A 32 0.19 9.92 -5.11
CA GLU A 32 0.92 9.64 -6.37
C GLU A 32 0.59 8.24 -6.90
N HIS A 33 0.64 7.23 -6.03
CA HIS A 33 0.33 5.85 -6.39
C HIS A 33 -0.47 5.17 -5.29
N ALA A 34 -1.40 4.30 -5.69
CA ALA A 34 -2.17 3.50 -4.76
C ALA A 34 -2.34 2.08 -5.28
N TYR A 35 -1.97 1.11 -4.44
CA TYR A 35 -2.04 -0.30 -4.73
C TYR A 35 -2.97 -0.97 -3.75
N LYS A 36 -4.06 -1.52 -4.27
CA LYS A 36 -5.00 -2.29 -3.47
C LYS A 36 -4.60 -3.76 -3.55
N LEU A 37 -4.27 -4.32 -2.40
CA LEU A 37 -4.19 -5.76 -2.18
C LEU A 37 -5.58 -6.27 -1.76
N ILE A 38 -5.71 -7.58 -1.55
CA ILE A 38 -7.01 -8.23 -1.27
C ILE A 38 -7.79 -7.50 -0.16
N ARG A 39 -7.12 -7.14 0.94
CA ARG A 39 -7.71 -6.38 2.06
C ARG A 39 -7.03 -5.05 2.35
N ASP A 40 -5.72 -4.99 2.07
CA ASP A 40 -4.87 -3.87 2.45
C ASP A 40 -4.72 -2.89 1.28
N LEU A 41 -4.46 -1.62 1.61
CA LEU A 41 -4.19 -0.58 0.64
C LEU A 41 -2.85 0.07 0.98
N ILE A 42 -1.96 0.11 -0.01
CA ILE A 42 -0.65 0.77 0.08
C ILE A 42 -0.73 2.05 -0.74
N VAL A 43 -0.52 3.19 -0.11
CA VAL A 43 -0.62 4.51 -0.75
C VAL A 43 0.71 5.24 -0.63
N PHE A 44 1.23 5.66 -1.76
CA PHE A 44 2.40 6.52 -1.87
C PHE A 44 1.90 7.95 -2.11
N THR A 45 2.21 8.85 -1.19
CA THR A 45 1.95 10.28 -1.34
C THR A 45 3.24 11.02 -1.67
N ASN A 46 3.19 12.32 -1.95
CA ASN A 46 4.40 13.14 -2.07
C ASN A 46 5.21 13.30 -0.76
N ARG A 47 4.75 12.77 0.38
CA ARG A 47 5.38 12.97 1.70
C ARG A 47 5.68 11.68 2.46
N ARG A 48 4.85 10.65 2.31
CA ARG A 48 4.90 9.43 3.13
C ARG A 48 4.27 8.23 2.42
N LEU A 49 4.66 7.05 2.88
CA LEU A 49 3.95 5.81 2.64
C LEU A 49 2.83 5.67 3.67
N ILE A 50 1.61 5.37 3.22
CA ILE A 50 0.47 5.07 4.09
C ILE A 50 0.07 3.63 3.84
N LEU A 51 0.09 2.81 4.89
CA LEU A 51 -0.44 1.45 4.88
C LEU A 51 -1.80 1.46 5.56
N VAL A 52 -2.82 0.98 4.86
CA VAL A 52 -4.19 0.89 5.36
C VAL A 52 -4.54 -0.58 5.47
N ASP A 53 -4.76 -1.05 6.69
CA ASP A 53 -5.15 -2.43 6.98
C ASP A 53 -6.59 -2.45 7.51
N LYS A 54 -7.45 -3.24 6.87
CA LYS A 54 -8.84 -3.45 7.31
C LYS A 54 -8.91 -4.69 8.20
N GLN A 55 -8.81 -4.49 9.51
CA GLN A 55 -8.83 -5.54 10.51
C GLN A 55 -10.26 -5.99 10.89
N GLY A 56 -10.37 -7.27 11.25
CA GLY A 56 -11.53 -7.88 11.91
C GLY A 56 -12.52 -8.57 10.97
N ILE A 57 -13.35 -9.45 11.55
CA ILE A 57 -14.33 -10.29 10.82
C ILE A 57 -15.37 -9.44 10.06
N SER A 58 -15.72 -8.26 10.59
CA SER A 58 -16.66 -7.31 9.99
C SER A 58 -16.01 -6.23 9.12
N GLY A 59 -14.67 -6.15 9.08
CA GLY A 59 -13.93 -5.12 8.35
C GLY A 59 -14.15 -3.68 8.84
N LYS A 60 -14.74 -3.47 10.03
CA LYS A 60 -15.06 -2.14 10.56
C LYS A 60 -13.86 -1.41 11.17
N LYS A 61 -12.83 -2.14 11.57
CA LYS A 61 -11.62 -1.53 12.16
C LYS A 61 -10.64 -1.28 11.03
N THR A 62 -10.28 -0.02 10.82
CA THR A 62 -9.24 0.36 9.86
C THR A 62 -8.05 0.92 10.62
N GLU A 63 -6.87 0.38 10.37
CA GLU A 63 -5.60 0.85 10.90
C GLU A 63 -4.86 1.62 9.80
N TYR A 64 -4.38 2.81 10.13
CA TYR A 64 -3.61 3.67 9.23
C TYR A 64 -2.19 3.83 9.77
N HIS A 65 -1.21 3.31 9.05
CA HIS A 65 0.20 3.43 9.42
C HIS A 65 0.90 4.37 8.45
N SER A 66 1.30 5.54 8.96
CA SER A 66 2.06 6.54 8.20
C SER A 66 3.57 6.40 8.43
N ILE A 67 4.32 6.21 7.34
CA ILE A 67 5.78 6.12 7.35
C ILE A 67 6.33 7.25 6.48
N PRO A 68 6.83 8.35 7.09
CA PRO A 68 7.49 9.42 6.34
C PRO A 68 8.68 8.90 5.56
N TYR A 69 8.88 9.36 4.32
CA TYR A 69 10.00 8.86 3.51
C TYR A 69 11.36 9.14 4.14
N LYS A 70 11.50 10.27 4.85
CA LYS A 70 12.72 10.61 5.61
C LYS A 70 13.09 9.59 6.70
N SER A 71 12.13 8.76 7.13
CA SER A 71 12.33 7.74 8.17
C SER A 71 12.72 6.38 7.58
N ILE A 72 12.63 6.20 6.26
CA ILE A 72 13.04 4.97 5.57
C ILE A 72 14.55 5.05 5.32
N THR A 73 15.33 4.37 6.14
CA THR A 73 16.80 4.39 6.03
C THR A 73 17.37 3.30 5.12
N GLN A 74 16.57 2.27 4.82
CA GLN A 74 16.99 1.11 4.04
C GLN A 74 15.80 0.48 3.31
N PHE A 75 16.04 -0.05 2.11
CA PHE A 75 15.09 -0.84 1.34
C PHE A 75 15.83 -1.98 0.63
N SER A 76 15.13 -3.07 0.34
CA SER A 76 15.64 -4.20 -0.43
C SER A 76 14.58 -4.63 -1.44
N ILE A 77 15.03 -5.02 -2.63
CA ILE A 77 14.18 -5.50 -3.71
C ILE A 77 14.70 -6.88 -4.11
N GLU A 78 13.84 -7.90 -4.01
CA GLU A 78 14.13 -9.24 -4.49
C GLU A 78 13.24 -9.52 -5.70
N THR A 79 13.85 -9.67 -6.87
CA THR A 79 13.16 -10.06 -8.09
C THR A 79 12.98 -11.57 -8.13
N ALA A 80 11.83 -12.06 -8.60
CA ALA A 80 11.66 -13.48 -8.89
C ALA A 80 12.67 -13.86 -9.99
N GLY A 81 13.64 -14.71 -9.65
CA GLY A 81 14.52 -15.33 -10.64
C GLY A 81 13.70 -16.23 -11.57
N HIS A 82 14.02 -16.22 -12.86
CA HIS A 82 13.45 -17.12 -13.84
C HIS A 82 13.88 -18.55 -13.49
N PHE A 83 13.04 -19.31 -12.80
CA PHE A 83 13.18 -20.75 -12.74
C PHE A 83 12.52 -21.32 -13.99
N ASP A 84 13.24 -21.25 -15.11
CA ASP A 84 13.01 -22.20 -16.20
C ASP A 84 13.44 -23.57 -15.68
N LEU A 85 12.47 -24.33 -15.20
CA LEU A 85 12.54 -25.78 -15.23
C LEU A 85 11.44 -26.23 -16.19
N ASP A 86 11.68 -26.02 -17.48
CA ASP A 86 11.33 -27.04 -18.45
C ASP A 86 12.11 -28.32 -18.07
N ALA A 87 11.41 -29.25 -17.42
CA ALA A 87 11.61 -30.70 -17.47
C ALA A 87 10.34 -31.43 -17.02
#